data_AF-A0A5C2HQN5-F1
#
_entry.id   AF-A0A5C2HQN5-F1
#
_cell.length_a   1.000
_cell.length_b   1.000
_cell.length_c   1.000
_cell.angle_alpha   90.00
_cell.angle_beta   90.00
_cell.angle_gamma   90.00
#
_symmetry.space_group_name_H-M   'P 1'
#
loop_
_entity.id
_entity.type
_entity.pdbx_description
1 polymer ?
#
loop_
_entity_poly.entity_id
_entity_poly.type
_entity_poly.pdbx_seq_one_letter_code
_entity_poly.pdbx_strand_id
1 'polypeptide(L)'
;MSEASVTESVANPKQKPRRSHIDITQLLERYEQMTHELSEADIAQHLDIPRTTLRHWRQRKASLPCSPVVADFFEHPDGIAFLHQLRNLPL
;
A
#
# COMPACT_ATOMS: atom_id res chain seq x y z
N MET A 1 -33.40 36.36 -16.68
CA MET A 1 -32.86 35.67 -15.49
C MET A 1 -33.02 34.18 -15.69
N SER A 2 -32.00 33.40 -15.33
CA SER A 2 -31.92 31.93 -15.34
C SER A 2 -31.49 31.25 -16.65
N GLU A 3 -30.18 31.15 -16.85
CA GLU A 3 -29.55 29.93 -17.38
C GLU A 3 -28.48 29.50 -16.37
N ALA A 4 -28.77 28.43 -15.64
CA ALA A 4 -27.78 27.73 -14.85
C ALA A 4 -26.92 26.89 -15.79
N SER A 5 -25.83 27.47 -16.28
CA SER A 5 -24.78 26.71 -16.97
C SER A 5 -24.09 25.79 -15.96
N VAL A 6 -24.54 24.53 -16.00
CA VAL A 6 -23.71 23.32 -16.05
C VAL A 6 -22.27 23.58 -15.60
N THR A 7 -21.98 23.27 -14.35
CA THR A 7 -20.61 23.09 -13.88
C THR A 7 -20.05 21.83 -14.54
N GLU A 8 -19.45 22.03 -15.71
CA GLU A 8 -18.64 21.05 -16.40
C GLU A 8 -17.46 20.69 -15.49
N SER A 9 -17.55 19.51 -14.87
CA SER A 9 -16.49 18.93 -14.06
C SER A 9 -15.31 18.63 -14.99
N VAL A 10 -14.33 19.53 -14.99
CA VAL A 10 -13.08 19.39 -15.74
C VAL A 10 -12.40 18.11 -15.24
N ALA A 11 -12.50 17.05 -16.04
CA ALA A 11 -11.79 15.81 -15.81
C ALA A 11 -10.27 16.07 -15.82
N ASN A 12 -9.65 15.94 -14.66
CA ASN A 12 -8.21 16.17 -14.46
C ASN A 12 -7.41 14.97 -15.05
N PRO A 13 -6.61 15.16 -16.10
CA PRO A 13 -5.84 14.08 -16.70
C PRO A 13 -4.59 13.80 -15.85
N LYS A 14 -4.20 12.52 -15.72
CA LYS A 14 -3.04 11.95 -14.99
C LYS A 14 -3.31 11.33 -13.61
N GLN A 15 -4.47 10.71 -13.38
CA GLN A 15 -4.56 9.74 -12.28
C GLN A 15 -3.90 8.43 -12.73
N LYS A 16 -2.70 8.12 -12.18
CA LYS A 16 -2.10 6.78 -12.33
C LYS A 16 -3.14 5.75 -11.85
N PRO A 17 -3.33 4.62 -12.56
CA PRO A 17 -4.32 3.63 -12.18
C PRO A 17 -4.09 3.16 -10.74
N ARG A 18 -5.17 2.96 -9.99
CA ARG A 18 -5.11 2.45 -8.62
C ARG A 18 -4.46 1.07 -8.65
N ARG A 19 -3.29 0.92 -8.02
CA ARG A 19 -2.59 -0.37 -7.86
C ARG A 19 -3.49 -1.32 -7.07
N SER A 20 -3.53 -2.59 -7.47
CA SER A 20 -4.27 -3.59 -6.72
C SER A 20 -3.58 -3.87 -5.38
N HIS A 21 -4.31 -4.45 -4.43
CA HIS A 21 -3.71 -4.88 -3.16
C HIS A 21 -2.58 -5.90 -3.39
N ILE A 22 -2.72 -6.79 -4.37
CA ILE A 22 -1.71 -7.79 -4.74
C ILE A 22 -0.44 -7.11 -5.24
N ASP A 23 -0.57 -6.07 -6.08
CA ASP A 23 0.58 -5.31 -6.57
C ASP A 23 1.32 -4.59 -5.44
N ILE A 24 0.57 -4.07 -4.46
CA ILE A 24 1.15 -3.39 -3.29
C ILE A 24 1.92 -4.38 -2.41
N THR A 25 1.37 -5.58 -2.16
CA THR A 25 2.06 -6.61 -1.37
C THR A 25 3.39 -7.02 -2.00
N GLN A 26 3.40 -7.30 -3.31
CA GLN A 26 4.64 -7.65 -4.03
C GLN A 26 5.67 -6.51 -4.03
N LEU A 27 5.22 -5.26 -4.12
CA LEU A 27 6.11 -4.10 -4.04
C LEU A 27 6.73 -3.94 -2.65
N LEU A 28 5.96 -4.21 -1.58
CA LEU A 28 6.46 -4.15 -0.21
C LEU A 28 7.43 -5.27 0.11
N GLU A 29 7.20 -6.49 -0.39
CA GLU A 29 8.12 -7.61 -0.23
C GLU A 29 9.48 -7.32 -0.90
N ARG A 30 9.45 -6.85 -2.16
CA ARG A 30 10.67 -6.40 -2.86
C ARG A 30 11.35 -5.23 -2.15
N TYR A 31 10.57 -4.31 -1.60
CA TYR A 31 11.09 -3.21 -0.81
C TYR A 31 11.88 -3.72 0.41
N GLU A 32 11.29 -4.61 1.22
CA GLU A 32 11.92 -5.13 2.44
C GLU A 32 13.24 -5.86 2.12
N GLN A 33 13.29 -6.64 1.04
CA GLN A 33 14.51 -7.30 0.56
C GLN A 33 15.63 -6.31 0.21
N MET A 34 15.29 -5.15 -0.37
CA MET A 34 16.28 -4.15 -0.80
C MET A 34 16.73 -3.20 0.33
N THR A 35 16.01 -3.15 1.46
CA THR A 35 16.32 -2.20 2.56
C THR A 35 17.69 -2.41 3.20
N HIS A 36 18.27 -3.61 3.06
CA HIS A 36 19.60 -3.93 3.58
C HIS A 36 20.74 -3.42 2.68
N GLU A 37 20.47 -3.16 1.41
CA GLU A 37 21.51 -2.91 0.40
C GLU A 37 21.44 -1.50 -0.20
N LEU A 38 20.25 -0.90 -0.26
CA LEU A 38 20.00 0.35 -0.98
C LEU A 38 19.39 1.43 -0.08
N SER A 39 19.64 2.70 -0.44
CA SER A 39 18.99 3.82 0.22
C SER A 39 17.50 3.90 -0.14
N GLU A 40 16.68 4.50 0.71
CA GLU A 40 15.25 4.67 0.44
C GLU A 40 14.97 5.44 -0.87
N ALA A 41 15.87 6.33 -1.27
CA ALA A 41 15.78 7.06 -2.53
C ALA A 41 15.99 6.13 -3.74
N ASP A 42 16.99 5.26 -3.66
CA ASP A 42 17.33 4.32 -4.73
C ASP A 42 16.24 3.25 -4.85
N ILE A 43 15.73 2.73 -3.72
CA ILE A 43 14.65 1.75 -3.73
C ILE A 43 13.37 2.33 -4.32
N ALA A 44 13.03 3.58 -3.97
CA ALA A 44 11.88 4.28 -4.54
C ALA A 44 11.99 4.42 -6.07
N GLN A 45 13.19 4.70 -6.57
CA GLN A 45 13.48 4.75 -8.01
C GLN A 45 13.37 3.35 -8.64
N HIS A 46 13.95 2.32 -8.02
CA HIS A 46 13.89 0.94 -8.51
C HIS A 46 12.47 0.37 -8.59
N LEU A 47 11.61 0.74 -7.64
CA LEU A 47 10.22 0.26 -7.59
C LEU A 47 9.23 1.14 -8.39
N ASP A 48 9.69 2.24 -9.00
CA ASP A 48 8.84 3.29 -9.60
C ASP A 48 7.71 3.75 -8.66
N ILE A 49 8.08 4.02 -7.40
CA ILE A 49 7.15 4.52 -6.37
C ILE A 49 7.63 5.89 -5.89
N PRO A 50 6.74 6.90 -5.79
CA PRO A 50 7.10 8.15 -5.15
C PRO A 50 7.58 7.93 -3.70
N ARG A 51 8.70 8.56 -3.31
CA ARG A 51 9.22 8.49 -1.93
C ARG A 51 8.17 8.82 -0.88
N THR A 52 7.26 9.76 -1.17
CA THR A 52 6.15 10.14 -0.28
C THR A 52 5.16 9.01 -0.06
N THR A 53 4.87 8.20 -1.08
CA THR A 53 4.00 7.02 -0.96
C THR A 53 4.66 5.96 -0.09
N LEU A 54 5.95 5.71 -0.31
CA LEU A 54 6.72 4.72 0.45
C LEU A 54 6.82 5.13 1.94
N ARG A 55 7.15 6.39 2.20
CA ARG A 55 7.14 6.95 3.56
C ARG A 55 5.76 6.86 4.21
N HIS A 56 4.69 7.17 3.48
CA HIS A 56 3.32 7.03 3.98
C HIS A 56 3.00 5.58 4.37
N TRP A 57 3.39 4.60 3.55
CA TRP A 57 3.18 3.18 3.86
C TRP A 57 3.96 2.73 5.10
N ARG A 58 5.24 3.12 5.23
CA ARG A 58 6.03 2.80 6.44
C ARG A 58 5.45 3.44 7.69
N GLN A 59 5.09 4.71 7.62
CA GLN A 59 4.48 5.41 8.74
C GLN A 59 3.16 4.75 9.14
N ARG A 60 2.35 4.35 8.16
CA ARG A 60 1.12 3.61 8.40
C ARG A 60 1.39 2.27 9.10
N LYS A 61 2.36 1.48 8.61
CA LYS A 61 2.77 0.21 9.22
C LYS A 61 3.20 0.41 10.67
N ALA A 62 4.05 1.40 10.93
CA ALA A 62 4.56 1.73 12.27
C ALA A 62 3.48 2.30 13.21
N SER A 63 2.45 2.95 12.68
CA SER A 63 1.36 3.52 13.47
C SER A 63 0.25 2.52 13.84
N LEU A 64 0.28 1.30 13.28
CA LEU A 64 -0.71 0.29 13.60
C LEU A 64 -0.58 -0.07 15.08
N PRO A 65 -1.65 0.08 15.89
CA PRO A 65 -1.63 -0.30 17.29
C PRO A 65 -1.70 -1.83 17.39
N CYS A 66 -0.57 -2.48 17.12
CA CYS A 66 -0.42 -3.92 17.13
C CYS A 66 0.72 -4.31 18.07
N SER A 67 0.50 -5.36 18.87
CA SER A 67 1.59 -5.98 19.63
C SER A 67 2.65 -6.49 18.65
N PRO A 68 3.96 -6.35 18.95
CA PRO A 68 5.03 -6.90 18.11
C PRO A 68 4.83 -8.38 17.80
N VAL A 69 4.43 -9.17 18.79
CA VAL A 69 4.17 -10.62 18.63
C VAL A 69 3.06 -10.90 17.61
N VAL A 70 2.03 -10.05 17.60
CA VAL A 70 0.90 -10.21 16.67
C VAL A 70 1.29 -9.74 15.27
N ALA A 71 2.10 -8.67 15.18
CA ALA A 71 2.64 -8.21 13.90
C ALA A 71 3.54 -9.28 13.27
N ASP A 72 4.48 -9.83 14.04
CA ASP A 72 5.39 -10.89 13.58
C ASP A 72 4.62 -12.13 13.12
N PHE A 73 3.57 -12.53 13.85
CA PHE A 73 2.70 -13.64 13.44
C PHE A 73 2.06 -13.38 12.08
N PHE A 74 1.48 -12.19 11.87
CA PHE A 74 0.80 -11.85 10.61
C PHE A 74 1.75 -11.54 9.45
N GLU A 75 3.02 -11.26 9.71
CA GLU A 75 4.07 -11.17 8.69
C GLU A 75 4.62 -12.55 8.29
N HIS A 76 4.47 -13.57 9.16
CA HIS A 76 4.82 -14.95 8.84
C HIS A 76 3.80 -15.58 7.86
N PRO A 77 4.23 -16.49 6.95
CA PRO A 77 3.34 -17.19 6.03
C PRO A 77 2.12 -17.85 6.70
N ASP A 78 2.29 -18.38 7.90
CA ASP A 78 1.20 -19.01 8.67
C ASP A 78 0.13 -18.00 9.11
N GLY A 79 0.53 -16.78 9.50
CA GLY A 79 -0.43 -15.73 9.85
C GLY A 79 -1.17 -15.22 8.62
N ILE A 80 -0.52 -15.15 7.46
CA ILE A 80 -1.17 -14.85 6.18
C ILE A 80 -2.19 -15.95 5.84
N ALA A 81 -1.83 -17.23 5.98
CA ALA A 81 -2.76 -18.35 5.79
C ALA A 81 -3.96 -18.25 6.74
N PHE A 82 -3.75 -17.88 8.01
CA PHE A 82 -4.81 -17.65 8.98
C PHE A 82 -5.74 -16.49 8.58
N LEU A 83 -5.22 -15.37 8.06
CA LEU A 83 -6.06 -14.28 7.52
C LEU A 83 -6.91 -14.74 6.33
N HIS A 84 -6.35 -15.57 5.44
CA HIS A 84 -7.10 -16.15 4.34
C HIS A 84 -8.24 -17.07 4.82
N GLN A 85 -8.01 -17.83 5.89
CA GLN A 85 -9.04 -18.67 6.51
C GLN A 85 -10.16 -17.83 7.13
N LEU A 86 -9.81 -16.78 7.90
CA LEU A 86 -10.80 -15.87 8.48
C LEU A 86 -11.69 -15.21 7.42
N ARG A 87 -11.11 -14.82 6.29
CA ARG A 87 -11.85 -14.19 5.18
C ARG A 87 -12.85 -15.15 4.51
N ASN A 88 -12.59 -16.45 4.56
CA ASN A 88 -13.38 -17.48 3.90
C ASN A 88 -14.34 -18.21 4.87
N LEU A 89 -14.45 -17.77 6.14
CA LEU A 89 -15.42 -18.34 7.07
C LEU A 89 -16.84 -17.88 6.70
N PRO A 90 -17.82 -18.79 6.57
CA PRO A 90 -19.23 -18.40 6.56
C PRO A 90 -19.60 -17.92 7.98
N LEU A 91 -20.16 -16.70 8.08
CA LEU A 91 -20.76 -16.15 9.29
C LEU A 91 -22.15 -16.75 9.55
#